data_AF-U5C540-F1
#
_entry.id   AF-U5C540-F1
#
_cell.length_a   1.000
_cell.length_b   1.000
_cell.length_c   1.000
_cell.angle_alpha   90.00
_cell.angle_beta   90.00
_cell.angle_gamma   90.00
#
_symmetry.space_group_name_H-M   'P 1'
#
loop_
_entity.id
_entity.type
_entity.pdbx_description
1 polymer ?
#
loop_
_entity_poly.entity_id
_entity_poly.type
_entity_poly.pdbx_seq_one_letter_code
_entity_poly.pdbx_strand_id
1 'polypeptide(L)'
;MASYEIEIILNRQLADCLSIPVFITDISGNLIFYNEPAEEILGTRFGETGEMKVETWSTIFKPLDEKRKPLPPEGLPLVKTLQDQHPHHKVFWIENLKGKLEKISVTSYPIIGRMGKFLGGVAIFWETKDT
;
A
#
# COMPACT_ATOMS: atom_id res chain seq x y z
N MET A 1 -8.06 -11.44 19.32
CA MET A 1 -7.83 -10.25 18.47
C MET A 1 -6.35 -9.95 18.53
N ALA A 2 -5.68 -9.84 17.40
CA ALA A 2 -4.28 -9.40 17.37
C ALA A 2 -4.22 -8.02 18.02
N SER A 3 -3.40 -7.88 19.06
CA SER A 3 -3.14 -6.58 19.69
C SER A 3 -2.09 -5.87 18.85
N TYR A 4 -2.50 -4.92 18.01
CA TYR A 4 -1.56 -4.06 17.30
C TYR A 4 -0.92 -3.06 18.25
N GLU A 5 0.32 -2.68 17.95
CA GLU A 5 1.00 -1.60 18.67
C GLU A 5 0.32 -0.26 18.40
N ILE A 6 0.48 0.69 19.32
CA ILE A 6 -0.22 1.98 19.26
C ILE A 6 0.09 2.74 17.97
N GLU A 7 1.29 2.64 17.42
CA GLU A 7 1.67 3.30 16.17
C GLU A 7 0.84 2.79 14.98
N ILE A 8 0.54 1.49 14.92
CA ILE A 8 -0.33 0.93 13.87
C ILE A 8 -1.77 1.43 14.05
N ILE A 9 -2.26 1.44 15.29
CA ILE A 9 -3.60 1.95 15.62
C ILE A 9 -3.74 3.42 15.19
N LEU A 10 -2.75 4.26 15.51
CA LEU A 10 -2.73 5.67 15.15
C LEU A 10 -2.63 5.89 13.64
N ASN A 11 -1.80 5.10 12.92
CA ASN A 11 -1.75 5.17 11.46
C ASN A 11 -3.09 4.82 10.83
N ARG A 12 -3.79 3.80 11.35
CA ARG A 12 -5.13 3.43 10.90
C ARG A 12 -6.15 4.55 11.15
N GLN A 13 -6.17 5.11 12.36
CA GLN A 13 -7.07 6.23 12.69
C GLN A 13 -6.82 7.46 11.81
N LEU A 14 -5.55 7.79 11.56
CA LEU A 14 -5.19 8.87 10.65
C LEU A 14 -5.67 8.57 9.23
N ALA A 15 -5.38 7.37 8.71
CA ALA A 15 -5.78 6.96 7.37
C ALA A 15 -7.30 7.06 7.16
N ASP A 16 -8.10 6.71 8.17
CA ASP A 16 -9.57 6.79 8.14
C ASP A 16 -10.09 8.23 8.01
N CYS A 17 -9.32 9.22 8.46
CA CYS A 17 -9.65 10.64 8.38
C CYS A 17 -9.09 11.33 7.13
N LEU A 18 -8.37 10.61 6.27
CA LEU A 18 -7.69 11.17 5.11
C LEU A 18 -8.46 10.91 3.82
N SER A 19 -8.54 11.94 2.96
CA SER A 19 -9.06 11.80 1.59
C SER A 19 -8.01 11.31 0.58
N ILE A 20 -6.78 11.06 1.02
CA ILE A 20 -5.74 10.42 0.19
C ILE A 20 -5.80 8.90 0.41
N PRO A 21 -5.64 8.08 -0.64
CA PRO A 21 -5.51 6.62 -0.51
C PRO A 21 -4.33 6.23 0.38
N VAL A 22 -4.60 5.38 1.38
CA VAL A 22 -3.61 4.84 2.32
C VAL A 22 -3.73 3.33 2.40
N PHE A 23 -2.60 2.63 2.41
CA PHE A 23 -2.47 1.18 2.55
C PHE A 23 -1.43 0.86 3.62
N ILE A 24 -1.79 0.04 4.61
CA ILE A 24 -0.98 -0.24 5.80
C ILE A 24 -0.70 -1.74 5.87
N THR A 25 0.56 -2.10 6.12
CA THR A 25 1.01 -3.49 6.21
C THR A 25 1.77 -3.77 7.49
N ASP A 26 1.86 -5.05 7.86
CA ASP A 26 2.80 -5.55 8.86
C ASP A 26 4.22 -5.70 8.27
N ILE A 27 5.17 -6.16 9.09
CA ILE A 27 6.57 -6.40 8.66
C ILE A 27 6.72 -7.48 7.57
N SER A 28 5.73 -8.35 7.40
CA SER A 28 5.72 -9.41 6.38
C SER A 28 5.06 -8.93 5.08
N GLY A 29 4.54 -7.69 5.05
CA GLY A 29 3.77 -7.14 3.93
C GLY A 29 2.31 -7.58 3.90
N ASN A 30 1.81 -8.26 4.95
CA ASN A 30 0.39 -8.56 5.03
C ASN A 30 -0.38 -7.26 5.26
N LEU A 31 -1.48 -7.10 4.52
CA LEU A 31 -2.37 -5.97 4.61
C LEU A 31 -3.10 -5.97 5.96
N ILE A 32 -2.93 -4.89 6.70
CA ILE A 32 -3.65 -4.60 7.95
C ILE A 32 -4.89 -3.76 7.68
N PHE A 33 -4.76 -2.73 6.82
CA PHE A 33 -5.84 -1.78 6.55
C PHE A 33 -5.61 -0.99 5.27
N TYR A 34 -6.70 -0.60 4.60
CA TYR A 34 -6.70 0.52 3.65
C TYR A 34 -8.01 1.29 3.75
N ASN A 35 -7.97 2.60 3.47
CA ASN A 35 -9.12 3.49 3.65
C ASN A 35 -10.04 3.57 2.41
N GLU A 36 -11.20 4.23 2.56
CA GLU A 36 -12.20 4.38 1.49
C GLU A 36 -11.63 4.94 0.17
N PRO A 37 -10.79 6.00 0.15
CA PRO A 37 -10.15 6.46 -1.09
C PRO A 37 -9.29 5.39 -1.78
N ALA A 38 -8.65 4.49 -1.02
CA ALA A 38 -7.94 3.37 -1.60
C ALA A 38 -8.90 2.34 -2.21
N GLU A 39 -10.10 2.12 -1.64
CA GLU A 39 -11.11 1.22 -2.22
C GLU A 39 -11.48 1.62 -3.66
N GLU A 40 -11.51 2.92 -3.99
CA GLU A 40 -11.85 3.41 -5.33
C GLU A 40 -10.81 3.00 -6.38
N ILE A 41 -9.53 3.20 -6.06
CA ILE A 41 -8.41 2.87 -6.96
C ILE A 41 -8.21 1.36 -7.04
N LEU A 42 -8.30 0.67 -5.90
CA LEU A 42 -8.09 -0.77 -5.82
C LEU A 42 -9.28 -1.56 -6.39
N GLY A 43 -10.48 -0.99 -6.36
CA GLY A 43 -11.70 -1.54 -6.94
C GLY A 43 -12.46 -2.53 -6.05
N THR A 44 -12.09 -2.65 -4.77
CA THR A 44 -12.76 -3.52 -3.78
C THR A 44 -12.72 -2.90 -2.39
N ARG A 45 -13.77 -3.15 -1.59
CA ARG A 45 -13.91 -2.56 -0.26
C ARG A 45 -13.11 -3.32 0.79
N PHE A 46 -12.49 -2.62 1.73
CA PHE A 46 -11.76 -3.27 2.83
C PHE A 46 -12.71 -4.12 3.69
N GLY A 47 -13.96 -3.70 3.85
CA GLY A 47 -14.98 -4.48 4.57
C GLY A 47 -15.31 -5.83 3.91
N GLU A 48 -15.02 -6.00 2.61
CA GLU A 48 -15.23 -7.25 1.87
C GLU A 48 -14.00 -8.16 1.94
N THR A 49 -12.79 -7.58 1.91
CA THR A 49 -11.55 -8.35 1.86
C THR A 49 -10.95 -8.64 3.25
N GLY A 50 -11.10 -7.70 4.18
CA GLY A 50 -10.41 -7.68 5.45
C GLY A 50 -8.89 -7.60 5.32
N GLU A 51 -8.20 -8.00 6.38
CA GLU A 51 -6.76 -8.23 6.38
C GLU A 51 -6.41 -9.38 5.43
N MET A 52 -5.34 -9.24 4.65
CA MET A 52 -4.95 -10.27 3.67
C MET A 52 -3.45 -10.41 3.52
N LYS A 53 -3.01 -11.61 3.14
CA LYS A 53 -1.59 -11.90 2.92
C LYS A 53 -1.04 -11.13 1.74
N VAL A 54 0.28 -10.88 1.77
CA VAL A 54 1.02 -10.25 0.66
C VAL A 54 0.78 -10.96 -0.67
N GLU A 55 0.78 -12.28 -0.66
CA GLU A 55 0.52 -13.14 -1.83
C GLU A 55 -0.86 -12.89 -2.42
N THR A 56 -1.86 -12.58 -1.58
CA THR A 56 -3.23 -12.35 -2.00
C THR A 56 -3.34 -10.98 -2.68
N TRP A 57 -2.96 -9.88 -2.02
CA TRP A 57 -3.10 -8.56 -2.64
C TRP A 57 -2.13 -8.33 -3.81
N SER A 58 -0.98 -9.00 -3.83
CA SER A 58 -0.04 -8.92 -4.97
C SER A 58 -0.61 -9.54 -6.25
N THR A 59 -1.59 -10.44 -6.13
CA THR A 59 -2.30 -10.98 -7.32
C THR A 59 -3.45 -10.10 -7.78
N ILE A 60 -3.98 -9.29 -6.86
CA ILE A 60 -5.08 -8.35 -7.09
C ILE A 60 -4.58 -7.13 -7.86
N PHE A 61 -3.40 -6.61 -7.48
CA PHE A 61 -2.81 -5.43 -8.11
C PHE A 61 -1.65 -5.86 -9.00
N LYS A 62 -1.80 -5.65 -10.31
CA LYS A 62 -0.75 -5.95 -11.29
C LYS A 62 0.01 -4.67 -11.64
N PRO A 63 1.14 -4.39 -10.98
CA PRO A 63 1.96 -3.23 -11.32
C PRO A 63 2.63 -3.46 -12.67
N LEU A 64 2.65 -2.43 -13.49
CA LEU A 64 3.31 -2.40 -14.79
C LEU A 64 4.31 -1.25 -14.84
N ASP A 65 5.44 -1.47 -15.52
CA ASP A 65 6.42 -0.42 -15.81
C ASP A 65 5.93 0.57 -16.89
N GLU A 66 6.76 1.55 -17.24
CA GLU A 66 6.44 2.53 -18.29
C GLU A 66 6.20 1.90 -19.68
N LYS A 67 6.75 0.70 -19.92
CA LYS A 67 6.57 -0.07 -21.15
C LYS A 67 5.40 -1.04 -21.06
N ARG A 68 4.55 -0.92 -20.03
CA ARG A 68 3.40 -1.80 -19.73
C ARG A 68 3.79 -3.27 -19.52
N LYS A 69 5.01 -3.52 -19.02
CA LYS A 69 5.47 -4.86 -18.64
C LYS A 69 5.28 -5.08 -17.14
N PRO A 70 4.98 -6.31 -16.70
CA PRO A 70 4.88 -6.63 -15.28
C PRO A 70 6.10 -6.15 -14.50
N LEU A 71 5.83 -5.35 -13.46
CA LEU A 71 6.85 -4.89 -12.53
C LEU A 71 7.11 -6.02 -11.53
N PRO A 72 8.35 -6.48 -11.36
CA PRO A 72 8.65 -7.47 -10.32
C PRO A 72 8.41 -6.86 -8.93
N PRO A 73 8.01 -7.66 -7.91
CA PRO A 73 7.70 -7.15 -6.57
C PRO A 73 8.83 -6.32 -5.95
N GLU A 74 10.09 -6.68 -6.21
CA GLU A 74 11.28 -5.97 -5.72
C GLU A 74 11.40 -4.54 -6.28
N GLY A 75 10.66 -4.26 -7.35
CA GLY A 75 10.56 -2.94 -7.96
C GLY A 75 9.54 -2.01 -7.27
N LEU A 76 8.71 -2.51 -6.36
CA LEU A 76 7.63 -1.76 -5.70
C LEU A 76 8.16 -0.96 -4.50
N PRO A 77 7.72 0.31 -4.32
CA PRO A 77 8.13 1.12 -3.18
C PRO A 77 7.92 0.44 -1.83
N LEU A 78 6.72 -0.11 -1.60
CA LEU A 78 6.37 -0.72 -0.32
C LEU A 78 7.27 -1.93 0.00
N VAL A 79 7.55 -2.78 -1.00
CA VAL A 79 8.43 -3.94 -0.83
C VAL A 79 9.84 -3.49 -0.44
N LYS A 80 10.38 -2.47 -1.12
CA LYS A 80 11.69 -1.91 -0.77
C LYS A 80 11.70 -1.32 0.63
N THR A 81 10.68 -0.54 0.99
CA THR A 81 10.51 0.02 2.34
C THR A 81 10.50 -1.07 3.41
N LEU A 82 9.84 -2.21 3.16
CA LEU A 82 9.83 -3.33 4.11
C LEU A 82 11.19 -4.04 4.21
N GLN A 83 11.98 -4.04 3.13
CA GLN A 83 13.31 -4.67 3.08
C GLN A 83 14.39 -3.84 3.76
N ASP A 84 14.46 -2.54 3.48
CA ASP A 84 15.55 -1.68 3.93
C ASP A 84 15.16 -0.68 5.02
N GLN A 85 13.87 -0.60 5.38
CA GLN A 85 13.34 0.33 6.38
C GLN A 85 13.58 1.80 6.03
N HIS A 86 13.57 2.15 4.74
CA HIS A 86 13.64 3.52 4.25
C HIS A 86 12.39 3.92 3.45
N PRO A 87 12.08 5.23 3.34
CA PRO A 87 11.05 5.69 2.43
C PRO A 87 11.44 5.47 0.97
N HIS A 88 10.48 5.04 0.15
CA HIS A 88 10.66 4.87 -1.29
C HIS A 88 9.53 5.54 -2.06
N HIS A 89 9.83 5.94 -3.28
CA HIS A 89 8.86 6.57 -4.17
C HIS A 89 8.99 6.04 -5.59
N LYS A 90 7.86 5.84 -6.27
CA LYS A 90 7.85 5.47 -7.68
C LYS A 90 6.52 5.80 -8.34
N VAL A 91 6.58 6.20 -9.60
CA VAL A 91 5.43 6.29 -10.50
C VAL A 91 5.40 5.05 -11.38
N PHE A 92 4.25 4.39 -11.46
CA PHE A 92 4.05 3.21 -12.29
C PHE A 92 2.57 3.02 -12.64
N TRP A 93 2.27 2.08 -13.53
CA TRP A 93 0.90 1.78 -13.94
C TRP A 93 0.33 0.63 -13.11
N ILE A 94 -0.96 0.64 -12.81
CA ILE A 94 -1.67 -0.49 -12.19
C ILE A 94 -2.86 -0.85 -13.03
N GLU A 95 -3.08 -2.15 -13.20
CA GLU A 95 -4.38 -2.68 -13.59
C GLU A 95 -5.16 -3.05 -12.32
N ASN A 96 -6.28 -2.37 -12.08
CA ASN A 96 -7.12 -2.64 -10.92
C ASN A 96 -8.05 -3.86 -11.16
N LEU A 97 -8.79 -4.28 -10.14
CA LEU A 97 -9.70 -5.43 -10.22
C LEU A 97 -10.79 -5.31 -11.29
N LYS A 98 -11.10 -4.08 -11.74
CA LYS A 98 -12.09 -3.81 -12.79
C LYS A 98 -11.45 -3.79 -14.19
N GLY A 99 -10.15 -4.10 -14.30
CA GLY A 99 -9.40 -4.07 -15.56
C GLY A 99 -9.09 -2.65 -16.05
N LYS A 100 -9.27 -1.62 -15.22
CA LYS A 100 -8.91 -0.25 -15.58
C LYS A 100 -7.41 -0.07 -15.36
N LEU A 101 -6.73 0.46 -16.37
CA LEU A 101 -5.31 0.76 -16.33
C LEU A 101 -5.10 2.23 -15.93
N GLU A 102 -4.38 2.45 -14.83
CA GLU A 102 -4.23 3.77 -14.22
C GLU A 102 -2.76 4.03 -13.87
N LYS A 103 -2.28 5.24 -14.12
CA LYS A 103 -0.92 5.66 -13.75
C LYS A 103 -0.99 6.28 -12.36
N ILE A 104 -0.26 5.70 -11.42
CA ILE A 104 -0.25 6.16 -10.04
C ILE A 104 1.16 6.55 -9.60
N SER A 105 1.21 7.49 -8.67
CA SER A 105 2.38 7.82 -7.91
C SER A 105 2.26 7.19 -6.52
N VAL A 106 3.28 6.50 -6.06
CA VAL A 106 3.29 5.80 -4.77
C VAL A 106 4.47 6.25 -3.95
N THR A 107 4.21 6.68 -2.72
CA THR A 107 5.22 6.90 -1.68
C THR A 107 4.97 5.93 -0.55
N SER A 108 6.00 5.19 -0.14
CA SER A 108 5.96 4.33 1.03
C SER A 108 6.94 4.79 2.10
N TYR A 109 6.61 4.55 3.36
CA TYR A 109 7.49 4.81 4.50
C TYR A 109 7.30 3.74 5.60
N PRO A 110 8.35 3.43 6.37
CA PRO A 110 8.28 2.42 7.40
C PRO A 110 7.59 2.96 8.66
N ILE A 111 6.86 2.09 9.36
CA ILE A 111 6.35 2.37 10.71
C ILE A 111 7.39 1.85 11.70
N ILE A 112 8.16 2.78 12.26
CA ILE A 112 9.17 2.48 13.28
C ILE A 112 8.67 3.12 14.58
N GLY A 113 8.30 2.26 15.54
CA GLY A 113 7.80 2.67 16.83
C GLY A 113 8.87 3.25 17.74
N ARG A 114 8.42 3.71 18.92
CA ARG A 114 9.36 4.14 19.96
C ARG A 114 10.33 3.00 20.28
N MET A 115 11.60 3.32 20.56
CA MET A 115 12.70 2.36 20.74
C MET A 115 13.20 1.68 19.45
N GLY A 116 12.79 2.13 18.26
CA GLY A 116 13.33 1.62 16.99
C GLY A 116 12.71 0.29 16.54
N LYS A 117 11.58 -0.11 17.12
CA LYS A 117 10.88 -1.33 16.74
C LYS A 117 10.21 -1.17 15.38
N PHE A 118 10.59 -1.97 14.41
CA PHE A 118 9.95 -1.98 13.09
C PHE A 118 8.62 -2.75 13.14
N LEU A 119 7.54 -2.11 12.67
CA LEU A 119 6.17 -2.60 12.80
C LEU A 119 5.50 -2.90 11.45
N GLY A 120 6.04 -2.38 10.35
CA GLY A 120 5.51 -2.57 9.00
C GLY A 120 5.67 -1.31 8.16
N GLY A 121 4.80 -1.12 7.17
CA GLY A 121 4.91 0.00 6.24
C GLY A 121 3.57 0.62 5.89
N VAL A 122 3.61 1.91 5.56
CA VAL A 122 2.49 2.64 4.94
C VAL A 122 2.86 2.92 3.49
N ALA A 123 1.90 2.77 2.59
CA ALA A 123 1.94 3.32 1.25
C ALA A 123 0.78 4.31 1.07
N ILE A 124 1.10 5.49 0.55
CA ILE A 124 0.13 6.45 0.04
C ILE A 124 0.27 6.53 -1.47
N PHE A 125 -0.85 6.69 -2.17
CA PHE A 125 -0.83 6.72 -3.63
C PHE A 125 -1.95 7.55 -4.20
N TRP A 126 -1.73 8.07 -5.40
CA TRP A 126 -2.69 8.91 -6.11
C TRP A 126 -2.53 8.76 -7.62
N GLU A 127 -3.62 8.97 -8.36
CA GLU A 127 -3.56 9.08 -9.81
C GLU A 127 -2.68 10.26 -10.23
N THR A 128 -1.74 10.02 -11.13
CA THR A 128 -1.01 11.11 -11.78
C THR A 128 -1.82 11.61 -12.96
N LYS A 129 -2.22 12.88 -12.94
CA LYS A 129 -2.71 13.55 -14.14
C LYS A 129 -1.51 13.88 -15.02
N ASP A 130 -1.47 13.38 -16.25
CA ASP A 130 -0.52 13.88 -17.23
C ASP A 130 -0.84 15.38 -17.41
N THR A 131 0.14 16.23 -17.10
CA THR A 131 0.06 17.69 -17.23
C THR A 131 0.65 18.12 -18.56
#